data_AF-A0A8D8GY50-F1
#
_entry.id   AF-A0A8D8GY50-F1
#
_cell.length_a   1.000
_cell.length_b   1.000
_cell.length_c   1.000
_cell.angle_alpha   90.00
_cell.angle_beta   90.00
_cell.angle_gamma   90.00
#
_symmetry.space_group_name_H-M   'P 1'
#
loop_
_entity.id
_entity.type
_entity.pdbx_description
1 polymer ?
#
loop_
_entity_poly.entity_id
_entity_poly.type
_entity_poly.pdbx_seq_one_letter_code
_entity_poly.pdbx_strand_id
1 'polypeptide(L)'
;MASRIGVQSLLSGPQLLATSLATTRLQVRHGHRLRGKAPGVAKTLEQRLAEERAVDPEVARKVNIGYPHLKPARSAQLKERLDHLKAQRSNPELEKLARAKTLTVDPELVRRDWLKTSGPFHVQRLAEHYGVFEHLFGAAYFVPRVNLKVAFPTNGGELASPVYYGNVIKPSEATSEPDVQFDPNFDFKGSESKQVGGDSWWTLVLTNPDGHFTESDKEYCHWFVANIPNGDVAKGERIVPYLQPIPPKGTGFHRHVFVLYKQEKKLDFGEYAVGEQDRTDL
;
A
#
# COMPACT_ATOMS: atom_id res chain seq x y z
N MET A 1 17.70 70.64 64.26
CA MET A 1 16.96 71.91 64.43
C MET A 1 16.00 72.07 63.26
N ALA A 2 14.73 72.40 63.56
CA ALA A 2 13.63 72.84 62.67
C ALA A 2 13.28 71.92 61.48
N SER A 3 12.18 71.18 61.39
CA SER A 3 10.75 71.43 61.63
C SER A 3 10.11 72.52 60.75
N ARG A 4 9.16 72.08 59.90
CA ARG A 4 7.78 72.59 59.65
C ARG A 4 7.40 72.68 58.16
N ILE A 5 6.35 71.93 57.75
CA ILE A 5 4.95 72.36 57.41
C ILE A 5 4.89 73.00 56.01
N GLY A 6 3.96 72.75 55.08
CA GLY A 6 2.71 72.00 54.95
C GLY A 6 2.21 72.19 53.50
N VAL A 7 1.62 71.20 52.84
CA VAL A 7 0.17 70.99 52.58
C VAL A 7 -0.43 71.81 51.40
N GLN A 8 -1.23 71.08 50.59
CA GLN A 8 -2.24 71.49 49.56
C GLN A 8 -1.72 71.86 48.15
N SER A 9 -1.89 70.99 47.14
CA SER A 9 -3.10 70.61 46.37
C SER A 9 -3.51 71.65 45.31
N LEU A 10 -3.50 71.24 44.03
CA LEU A 10 -4.67 71.21 43.12
C LEU A 10 -4.23 71.07 41.64
N LEU A 11 -4.70 69.97 41.03
CA LEU A 11 -5.28 69.84 39.69
C LEU A 11 -4.74 70.71 38.53
N SER A 12 -4.09 70.06 37.56
CA SER A 12 -4.60 69.92 36.18
C SER A 12 -3.52 69.29 35.28
N GLY A 13 -3.85 68.17 34.64
CA GLY A 13 -3.10 67.66 33.47
C GLY A 13 -3.73 68.18 32.17
N PRO A 14 -3.41 67.62 30.99
CA PRO A 14 -2.20 66.88 30.59
C PRO A 14 -1.61 67.41 29.27
N GLN A 15 -0.30 67.28 29.04
CA GLN A 15 0.27 67.22 27.69
C GLN A 15 1.72 66.75 27.77
N LEU A 16 1.94 65.45 27.67
CA LEU A 16 3.27 64.89 27.40
C LEU A 16 3.23 64.20 26.04
N LEU A 17 3.79 64.92 25.08
CA LEU A 17 4.12 64.46 23.74
C LEU A 17 5.05 63.25 23.82
N ALA A 18 4.67 62.23 23.06
CA ALA A 18 5.42 61.02 22.82
C ALA A 18 6.85 61.33 22.35
N THR A 19 7.84 60.91 23.13
CA THR A 19 9.22 60.73 22.66
C THR A 19 9.42 59.23 22.44
N SER A 20 9.56 58.86 21.17
CA SER A 20 9.70 57.49 20.72
C SER A 20 10.95 56.87 21.32
N LEU A 21 10.81 55.76 22.03
CA LEU A 21 11.90 54.83 22.29
C LEU A 21 12.38 54.33 20.93
N ALA A 22 13.47 54.91 20.43
CA ALA A 22 14.17 54.39 19.28
C ALA A 22 14.74 53.03 19.67
N THR A 23 13.97 51.97 19.45
CA THR A 23 14.41 50.59 19.53
C THR A 23 15.55 50.46 18.54
N THR A 24 16.78 50.54 19.05
CA THR A 24 17.98 50.25 18.27
C THR A 24 17.86 48.77 17.91
N ARG A 25 17.31 48.48 16.73
CA ARG A 25 17.34 47.15 16.14
C ARG A 25 18.81 46.85 15.87
N LEU A 26 19.48 46.27 16.85
CA LEU A 26 20.71 45.53 16.63
C LEU A 26 20.35 44.45 15.61
N GLN A 27 20.66 44.68 14.34
CA GLN A 27 20.77 43.60 13.37
C GLN A 27 21.92 42.72 13.85
N VAL A 28 21.60 41.71 14.67
CA VAL A 28 22.51 40.60 14.93
C VAL A 28 22.66 39.90 13.59
N ARG A 29 23.69 40.29 12.83
CA ARG A 29 24.16 39.50 11.71
C ARG A 29 24.65 38.19 12.32
N HIS A 30 23.85 37.13 12.23
CA HIS A 30 24.39 35.79 12.41
C HIS A 30 25.44 35.62 11.32
N GLY A 31 26.70 35.90 11.64
CA GLY A 31 27.82 35.53 10.77
C GLY A 31 27.75 34.04 10.44
N HIS A 32 28.51 33.61 9.43
CA HIS A 32 28.68 32.21 9.02
C HIS A 32 29.32 31.34 10.12
N ARG A 33 28.75 31.32 11.33
CA ARG A 33 29.07 30.37 12.37
C ARG A 33 28.27 29.12 12.02
N LEU A 34 28.97 28.05 11.66
CA LEU A 34 28.38 26.73 11.46
C LEU A 34 27.43 26.43 12.63
N ARG A 35 26.13 26.35 12.35
CA ARG A 35 25.13 25.93 13.34
C ARG A 35 25.26 24.42 13.51
N GLY A 36 25.67 23.98 14.70
CA GLY A 36 25.85 22.57 15.02
C GLY A 36 27.30 22.10 14.93
N LYS A 37 27.49 20.78 15.05
CA LYS A 37 28.80 20.14 14.95
C LYS A 37 29.33 20.24 13.51
N ALA A 38 30.65 20.22 13.34
CA ALA A 38 31.28 20.26 12.02
C ALA A 38 30.85 19.06 11.16
N PRO A 39 30.81 19.20 9.81
CA PRO A 39 30.62 18.08 8.90
C PRO A 39 31.68 17.00 9.18
N GLY A 40 31.26 15.77 9.46
CA GLY A 40 32.13 14.66 9.89
C GLY A 40 32.05 14.32 11.38
N VAL A 41 31.72 15.29 12.24
CA VAL A 41 31.42 15.06 13.69
C VAL A 41 29.91 15.11 13.94
N ALA A 42 29.17 15.90 13.16
CA ALA A 42 27.72 15.87 13.16
C ALA A 42 27.23 14.55 12.55
N LYS A 43 26.35 13.85 13.27
CA LYS A 43 25.63 12.72 12.71
C LYS A 43 24.78 13.20 11.53
N THR A 44 24.82 12.46 10.43
CA THR A 44 23.95 12.74 9.29
C THR A 44 22.49 12.62 9.72
N LEU A 45 21.55 13.19 8.95
CA LEU A 45 20.12 13.01 9.24
C LEU A 45 19.76 11.51 9.24
N GLU A 46 20.32 10.76 8.30
CA GLU A 46 20.17 9.31 8.19
C GLU A 46 20.65 8.59 9.46
N GLN A 47 21.84 8.91 9.97
CA GLN A 47 22.35 8.32 11.21
C GLN A 47 21.47 8.66 12.42
N ARG A 48 20.96 9.90 12.50
CA ARG A 48 20.07 10.31 13.60
C ARG A 48 18.74 9.56 13.55
N LEU A 49 18.15 9.45 12.36
CA LEU A 49 16.91 8.69 12.18
C LEU A 49 17.11 7.19 12.44
N ALA A 50 18.27 6.63 12.08
CA ALA A 50 18.59 5.23 12.34
C ALA A 50 18.73 4.94 13.85
N GLU A 51 19.30 5.87 14.62
CA GLU A 51 19.39 5.75 16.08
C GLU A 51 18.03 5.89 16.76
N GLU A 52 17.19 6.81 16.28
CA GLU A 52 15.84 7.01 16.80
C GLU A 52 14.91 5.82 16.48
N ARG A 53 15.13 5.17 15.33
CA ARG A 53 14.38 3.99 14.88
C ARG A 53 15.11 2.68 15.16
N ALA A 54 16.03 2.65 16.11
CA ALA A 54 16.75 1.43 16.45
C ALA A 54 15.77 0.38 17.02
N VAL A 55 15.53 -0.67 16.25
CA VAL A 55 14.74 -1.85 16.65
C VAL A 55 15.68 -3.03 16.80
N ASP A 56 15.39 -3.93 17.74
CA ASP A 56 16.17 -5.15 17.92
C ASP A 56 16.28 -5.93 16.61
N PRO A 57 17.50 -6.31 16.18
CA PRO A 57 17.74 -6.90 14.86
C PRO A 57 17.06 -8.25 14.68
N GLU A 58 16.78 -8.97 15.77
CA GLU A 58 16.03 -10.24 15.73
C GLU A 58 14.54 -10.02 15.45
N VAL A 59 13.94 -9.00 16.07
CA VAL A 59 12.53 -8.62 15.87
C VAL A 59 12.33 -8.00 14.49
N ALA A 60 13.31 -7.23 14.00
CA ALA A 60 13.27 -6.59 12.69
C ALA A 60 13.60 -7.54 11.52
N ARG A 61 13.93 -8.81 11.79
CA ARG A 61 14.33 -9.75 10.74
C ARG A 61 13.14 -10.09 9.85
N LYS A 62 13.20 -9.66 8.60
CA LYS A 62 12.15 -9.93 7.62
C LYS A 62 12.05 -11.44 7.28
N VAL A 63 10.87 -12.03 7.44
CA VAL A 63 10.60 -13.44 7.15
C VAL A 63 9.71 -13.56 5.91
N ASN A 64 10.12 -14.37 4.94
CA ASN A 64 9.28 -14.62 3.76
C ASN A 64 8.26 -15.74 4.05
N ILE A 65 6.97 -15.39 4.08
CA ILE A 65 5.84 -16.33 4.28
C ILE A 65 5.19 -16.75 2.95
N GLY A 66 5.70 -16.27 1.81
CA GLY A 66 5.15 -16.53 0.49
C GLY A 66 5.62 -17.83 -0.16
N TYR A 67 5.01 -18.16 -1.30
CA TYR A 67 5.41 -19.29 -2.11
C TYR A 67 6.79 -19.11 -2.76
N PRO A 68 7.58 -20.20 -2.87
CA PRO A 68 8.88 -20.16 -3.52
C PRO A 68 8.75 -19.84 -5.02
N HIS A 69 9.81 -19.28 -5.59
CA HIS A 69 9.86 -19.03 -7.03
C HIS A 69 10.32 -20.28 -7.78
N LEU A 70 9.44 -20.85 -8.60
CA LEU A 70 9.82 -21.86 -9.59
C LEU A 70 10.63 -21.17 -10.69
N LYS A 71 11.96 -21.28 -10.63
CA LYS A 71 12.88 -20.71 -11.61
C LYS A 71 13.00 -21.64 -12.81
N PRO A 72 12.60 -21.23 -14.03
CA PRO A 72 12.97 -21.96 -15.23
C PRO A 72 14.50 -21.97 -15.41
N ALA A 73 15.01 -22.93 -16.17
CA ALA A 73 16.43 -22.97 -16.50
C ALA A 73 16.86 -21.68 -17.22
N ARG A 74 17.90 -21.02 -16.70
CA ARG A 74 18.40 -19.74 -17.24
C ARG A 74 18.81 -19.86 -18.71
N SER A 75 19.40 -21.00 -19.10
CA SER A 75 19.79 -21.30 -20.47
C SER A 75 18.59 -21.38 -21.42
N ALA A 76 17.51 -22.04 -21.00
CA ALA A 76 16.27 -22.14 -21.79
C ALA A 76 15.64 -20.75 -21.99
N GLN A 77 15.50 -19.96 -20.93
CA GLN A 77 14.97 -18.59 -21.04
C GLN A 77 15.82 -17.71 -21.94
N LEU A 78 17.15 -17.81 -21.84
CA LEU A 78 18.06 -17.02 -22.67
C LEU A 78 17.92 -17.42 -24.14
N LYS A 79 17.82 -18.71 -24.44
CA LYS A 79 17.61 -19.22 -25.80
C LYS A 79 16.31 -18.68 -26.40
N GLU A 80 15.19 -18.82 -25.69
CA GLU A 80 13.89 -18.29 -26.13
C GLU A 80 13.93 -16.78 -26.41
N ARG A 81 14.60 -16.01 -25.53
CA ARG A 81 14.76 -14.57 -25.74
C ARG A 81 15.59 -14.24 -26.97
N LEU A 82 16.70 -14.94 -27.19
CA LEU A 82 17.56 -14.72 -28.35
C LEU A 82 16.85 -15.11 -29.65
N ASP A 83 16.12 -16.23 -29.66
CA ASP A 83 15.34 -16.69 -30.80
C ASP A 83 14.23 -15.67 -31.15
N HIS A 84 13.51 -15.17 -30.14
CA HIS A 84 12.53 -14.10 -30.33
C HIS A 84 13.18 -12.82 -30.88
N LEU A 85 14.28 -12.35 -30.29
CA LEU A 85 15.00 -11.16 -30.77
C LEU A 85 15.50 -11.31 -32.21
N LYS A 86 15.99 -12.49 -32.57
CA LYS A 86 16.44 -12.81 -33.93
C LYS A 86 15.27 -12.74 -34.92
N ALA A 87 14.13 -13.33 -34.58
CA ALA A 87 12.92 -13.29 -35.40
C ALA A 87 12.42 -11.85 -35.62
N GLN A 88 12.33 -11.05 -34.54
CA GLN A 88 11.88 -9.65 -34.65
C GLN A 88 12.84 -8.80 -35.49
N ARG A 89 14.16 -8.98 -35.33
CA ARG A 89 15.17 -8.25 -36.13
C ARG A 89 15.20 -8.65 -37.60
N SER A 90 14.81 -9.90 -37.92
CA SER A 90 14.72 -10.35 -39.31
C SER A 90 13.50 -9.82 -40.06
N ASN A 91 12.51 -9.25 -39.35
CA ASN A 91 11.29 -8.76 -39.97
C ASN A 91 11.51 -7.37 -40.63
N PRO A 92 11.44 -7.27 -41.97
CA PRO A 92 11.69 -6.01 -42.68
C PRO A 92 10.59 -4.96 -42.45
N GLU A 93 9.38 -5.37 -42.09
CA GLU A 93 8.27 -4.43 -41.83
C GLU A 93 8.50 -3.67 -40.52
N LEU A 94 8.90 -4.39 -39.47
CA LEU A 94 9.25 -3.78 -38.18
C LEU A 94 10.43 -2.83 -38.30
N GLU A 95 11.42 -3.16 -39.15
CA GLU A 95 12.56 -2.29 -39.43
C GLU A 95 12.12 -0.97 -40.08
N LYS A 96 11.25 -1.03 -41.10
CA LYS A 96 10.70 0.15 -41.77
C LYS A 96 9.89 1.02 -40.81
N LEU A 97 9.03 0.41 -39.99
CA LEU A 97 8.22 1.13 -38.99
C LEU A 97 9.10 1.76 -37.89
N ALA A 98 10.13 1.07 -37.43
CA ALA A 98 11.08 1.61 -36.46
C ALA A 98 11.88 2.80 -37.04
N ARG A 99 12.34 2.70 -38.29
CA ARG A 99 13.04 3.79 -38.99
C ARG A 99 12.13 5.00 -39.20
N ALA A 100 10.86 4.77 -39.51
CA ALA A 100 9.83 5.80 -39.62
C ALA A 100 9.34 6.34 -38.27
N LYS A 101 9.76 5.75 -37.14
CA LYS A 101 9.33 6.09 -35.77
C LYS A 101 7.81 5.96 -35.54
N THR A 102 7.13 5.11 -36.31
CA THR A 102 5.70 4.82 -36.19
C THR A 102 5.40 3.49 -35.48
N LEU A 103 6.43 2.76 -35.08
CA LEU A 103 6.28 1.49 -34.38
C LEU A 103 5.63 1.70 -33.00
N THR A 104 4.44 1.10 -32.82
CA THR A 104 3.71 1.09 -31.56
C THR A 104 3.91 -0.22 -30.83
N VAL A 105 4.03 -0.17 -29.51
CA VAL A 105 4.09 -1.36 -28.64
C VAL A 105 2.72 -1.59 -28.03
N ASP A 106 2.23 -2.83 -28.09
CA ASP A 106 0.96 -3.20 -27.45
C ASP A 106 1.12 -3.21 -25.92
N PRO A 107 0.41 -2.33 -25.18
CA PRO A 107 0.53 -2.24 -23.73
C PRO A 107 0.02 -3.50 -23.01
N GLU A 108 -0.96 -4.22 -23.56
CA GLU A 108 -1.51 -5.43 -22.92
C GLU A 108 -0.51 -6.58 -22.96
N LEU A 109 0.22 -6.72 -24.08
CA LEU A 109 1.30 -7.70 -24.19
C LEU A 109 2.43 -7.39 -23.19
N VAL A 110 2.84 -6.12 -23.09
CA VAL A 110 3.85 -5.69 -22.11
C VAL A 110 3.40 -6.01 -20.69
N ARG A 111 2.13 -5.71 -20.36
CA ARG A 111 1.57 -5.98 -19.03
C ARG A 111 1.56 -7.48 -18.72
N ARG A 112 1.17 -8.32 -19.69
CA ARG A 112 1.15 -9.78 -19.54
C ARG A 112 2.56 -10.35 -19.29
N ASP A 113 3.56 -9.86 -20.02
CA ASP A 113 4.95 -10.31 -19.86
C ASP A 113 5.56 -9.79 -18.54
N TRP A 114 5.21 -8.56 -18.17
CA TRP A 114 5.58 -7.97 -16.88
C TRP A 114 5.03 -8.80 -15.71
N LEU A 115 3.75 -9.18 -15.74
CA LEU A 115 3.11 -10.01 -14.71
C LEU A 115 3.81 -11.36 -14.51
N LYS A 116 4.38 -11.95 -15.57
CA LYS A 116 5.11 -13.22 -15.49
C LYS A 116 6.54 -13.08 -14.97
N THR A 117 7.14 -11.91 -15.11
CA THR A 117 8.58 -11.70 -14.87
C THR A 117 8.84 -10.84 -13.65
N SER A 118 8.90 -9.52 -13.82
CA SER A 118 9.27 -8.55 -12.76
C SER A 118 8.06 -8.07 -11.94
N GLY A 119 6.85 -8.25 -12.43
CA GLY A 119 5.62 -7.72 -11.83
C GLY A 119 5.45 -8.07 -10.36
N PRO A 120 5.54 -9.34 -9.96
CA PRO A 120 5.45 -9.74 -8.56
C PRO A 120 6.41 -9.00 -7.62
N PHE A 121 7.63 -8.72 -8.06
CA PHE A 121 8.63 -8.01 -7.27
C PHE A 121 8.34 -6.50 -7.19
N HIS A 122 7.77 -5.92 -8.24
CA HIS A 122 7.33 -4.52 -8.23
C HIS A 122 6.13 -4.35 -7.30
N VAL A 123 5.17 -5.28 -7.35
CA VAL A 123 4.01 -5.28 -6.45
C VAL A 123 4.45 -5.45 -5.00
N GLN A 124 5.39 -6.35 -4.73
CA GLN A 124 5.99 -6.47 -3.39
C GLN A 124 6.59 -5.14 -2.93
N ARG A 125 7.40 -4.49 -3.77
CA ARG A 125 8.01 -3.19 -3.42
C ARG A 125 6.96 -2.11 -3.17
N LEU A 126 5.85 -2.10 -3.93
CA LEU A 126 4.74 -1.19 -3.70
C LEU A 126 4.05 -1.49 -2.37
N ALA A 127 3.80 -2.75 -2.04
CA ALA A 127 3.21 -3.16 -0.76
C ALA A 127 4.11 -2.78 0.43
N GLU A 128 5.44 -2.90 0.28
CA GLU A 128 6.42 -2.40 1.26
C GLU A 128 6.36 -0.88 1.40
N HIS A 129 6.30 -0.14 0.29
CA HIS A 129 6.20 1.32 0.29
C HIS A 129 4.91 1.81 0.96
N TYR A 130 3.79 1.12 0.71
CA TYR A 130 2.52 1.41 1.34
C TYR A 130 2.41 0.83 2.75
N GLY A 131 3.45 0.23 3.34
CA GLY A 131 3.41 -0.32 4.71
C GLY A 131 2.41 -1.46 4.92
N VAL A 132 1.99 -2.14 3.85
CA VAL A 132 0.97 -3.21 3.92
C VAL A 132 1.49 -4.41 4.71
N PHE A 133 2.75 -4.82 4.47
CA PHE A 133 3.32 -5.96 5.17
C PHE A 133 3.55 -5.70 6.66
N GLU A 134 4.00 -4.49 7.00
CA GLU A 134 4.25 -4.09 8.38
C GLU A 134 2.96 -4.11 9.21
N HIS A 135 1.87 -3.55 8.68
CA HIS A 135 0.60 -3.48 9.42
C HIS A 135 -0.16 -4.81 9.45
N LEU A 136 -0.11 -5.61 8.37
CA LEU A 136 -0.87 -6.88 8.32
C LEU A 136 -0.10 -8.07 8.90
N PHE A 137 1.22 -8.11 8.74
CA PHE A 137 2.05 -9.30 9.04
C PHE A 137 3.30 -8.97 9.87
N GLY A 138 3.47 -7.72 10.32
CA GLY A 138 4.65 -7.28 11.07
C GLY A 138 5.94 -7.45 10.27
N ALA A 139 6.85 -8.30 10.76
CA ALA A 139 8.12 -8.57 10.11
C ALA A 139 8.01 -9.52 8.89
N ALA A 140 6.84 -10.12 8.65
CA ALA A 140 6.67 -11.05 7.55
C ALA A 140 6.31 -10.34 6.23
N TYR A 141 6.81 -10.88 5.11
CA TYR A 141 6.51 -10.40 3.77
C TYR A 141 6.31 -11.58 2.82
N PHE A 142 5.72 -11.32 1.65
CA PHE A 142 5.64 -12.33 0.59
C PHE A 142 5.71 -11.71 -0.80
N VAL A 143 6.05 -12.55 -1.78
CA VAL A 143 6.00 -12.17 -3.20
C VAL A 143 4.68 -12.68 -3.79
N PRO A 144 3.77 -11.82 -4.26
CA PRO A 144 2.49 -12.24 -4.81
C PRO A 144 2.73 -13.00 -6.13
N ARG A 145 2.56 -14.33 -6.10
CA ARG A 145 2.79 -15.21 -7.26
C ARG A 145 1.56 -15.37 -8.14
N VAL A 146 0.39 -15.29 -7.54
CA VAL A 146 -0.89 -15.39 -8.24
C VAL A 146 -1.36 -13.98 -8.57
N ASN A 147 -1.70 -13.76 -9.84
CA ASN A 147 -2.24 -12.48 -10.26
C ASN A 147 -3.73 -12.41 -9.92
N LEU A 148 -4.06 -11.60 -8.93
CA LEU A 148 -5.42 -11.30 -8.52
C LEU A 148 -5.95 -10.11 -9.34
N LYS A 149 -6.98 -10.34 -10.15
CA LYS A 149 -7.70 -9.29 -10.87
C LYS A 149 -8.99 -9.03 -10.13
N VAL A 150 -9.17 -7.81 -9.66
CA VAL A 150 -10.40 -7.36 -8.99
C VAL A 150 -10.97 -6.20 -9.77
N ALA A 151 -12.29 -6.19 -9.98
CA ALA A 151 -12.96 -5.09 -10.64
C ALA A 151 -14.34 -4.86 -10.00
N PHE A 152 -14.65 -3.60 -9.68
CA PHE A 152 -15.96 -3.23 -9.16
C PHE A 152 -16.94 -2.97 -10.30
N PRO A 153 -18.14 -3.58 -10.30
CA PRO A 153 -19.16 -3.26 -11.29
C PRO A 153 -19.76 -1.88 -10.98
N THR A 154 -19.65 -0.94 -11.92
CA THR A 154 -20.21 0.41 -11.75
C THR A 154 -21.71 0.41 -12.09
N ASN A 155 -22.46 1.31 -11.46
CA ASN A 155 -23.89 1.53 -11.71
C ASN A 155 -24.17 1.62 -13.22
N GLY A 156 -24.80 0.59 -13.79
CA GLY A 156 -25.07 0.44 -15.22
C GLY A 156 -24.49 -0.81 -15.88
N GLY A 157 -23.58 -1.55 -15.22
CA GLY A 157 -23.06 -2.84 -15.69
C GLY A 157 -22.13 -2.79 -16.91
N GLU A 158 -22.08 -1.66 -17.63
CA GLU A 158 -21.24 -1.48 -18.83
C GLU A 158 -19.78 -1.14 -18.50
N LEU A 159 -19.53 -0.53 -17.33
CA LEU A 159 -18.20 -0.08 -16.93
C LEU A 159 -17.76 -0.76 -15.63
N ALA A 160 -16.61 -1.44 -15.68
CA ALA A 160 -15.97 -2.02 -14.51
C ALA A 160 -14.77 -1.15 -14.10
N SER A 161 -14.67 -0.85 -12.81
CA SER A 161 -13.56 -0.09 -12.23
C SER A 161 -12.48 -1.07 -11.74
N PRO A 162 -11.35 -1.23 -12.48
CA PRO A 162 -10.31 -2.19 -12.11
C PRO A 162 -9.54 -1.72 -10.88
N VAL A 163 -9.24 -2.67 -9.99
CA VAL A 163 -8.36 -2.47 -8.85
C VAL A 163 -6.94 -2.85 -9.24
N TYR A 164 -6.00 -1.95 -8.98
CA TYR A 164 -4.58 -2.12 -9.16
C TYR A 164 -3.87 -1.91 -7.81
N TYR A 165 -2.57 -1.57 -7.85
CA TYR A 165 -1.74 -1.44 -6.66
C TYR A 165 -1.67 0.02 -6.21
N GLY A 166 -2.68 0.46 -5.47
CA GLY A 166 -2.75 1.81 -4.87
C GLY A 166 -3.45 2.87 -5.74
N ASN A 167 -4.25 2.46 -6.73
CA ASN A 167 -5.16 3.39 -7.40
C ASN A 167 -6.30 3.80 -6.45
N VAL A 168 -6.82 5.00 -6.67
CA VAL A 168 -7.92 5.54 -5.86
C VAL A 168 -9.24 5.11 -6.49
N ILE A 169 -10.10 4.48 -5.71
CA ILE A 169 -11.46 4.07 -6.08
C ILE A 169 -12.43 4.82 -5.21
N LYS A 170 -13.52 5.33 -5.79
CA LYS A 170 -14.52 6.06 -5.01
C LYS A 170 -15.40 5.09 -4.23
N PRO A 171 -15.82 5.43 -3.00
CA PRO A 171 -16.78 4.61 -2.26
C PRO A 171 -18.07 4.32 -3.04
N SER A 172 -18.51 5.26 -3.88
CA SER A 172 -19.68 5.07 -4.75
C SER A 172 -19.51 3.95 -5.79
N GLU A 173 -18.28 3.71 -6.25
CA GLU A 173 -17.95 2.65 -7.20
C GLU A 173 -17.81 1.30 -6.48
N ALA A 174 -17.43 1.31 -5.21
CA ALA A 174 -17.24 0.12 -4.37
C ALA A 174 -18.48 -0.21 -3.50
N THR A 175 -19.68 0.13 -3.98
CA THR A 175 -20.93 -0.15 -3.26
C THR A 175 -21.28 -1.64 -3.29
N SER A 176 -21.08 -2.27 -4.45
CA SER A 176 -21.34 -3.69 -4.70
C SER A 176 -20.08 -4.54 -4.51
N GLU A 177 -20.29 -5.85 -4.31
CA GLU A 177 -19.22 -6.86 -4.29
C GLU A 177 -18.44 -6.83 -5.63
N PRO A 178 -17.10 -6.87 -5.60
CA PRO A 178 -16.31 -6.86 -6.82
C PRO A 178 -16.30 -8.22 -7.52
N ASP A 179 -16.10 -8.21 -8.84
CA ASP A 179 -15.73 -9.41 -9.59
C ASP A 179 -14.24 -9.72 -9.36
N VAL A 180 -13.93 -10.96 -9.02
CA VAL A 180 -12.60 -11.41 -8.65
C VAL A 180 -12.20 -12.60 -9.49
N GLN A 181 -11.09 -12.45 -10.22
CA GLN A 181 -10.56 -13.47 -11.11
C GLN A 181 -9.07 -13.72 -10.81
N PHE A 182 -8.69 -14.98 -10.66
CA PHE A 182 -7.31 -15.40 -10.48
C PHE A 182 -7.10 -16.79 -11.08
N ASP A 183 -5.84 -17.20 -11.25
CA ASP A 183 -5.49 -18.52 -11.79
C ASP A 183 -5.57 -19.58 -10.66
N PRO A 184 -6.57 -20.48 -10.64
CA PRO A 184 -6.74 -21.45 -9.54
C PRO A 184 -5.73 -22.59 -9.60
N ASN A 185 -5.12 -22.83 -10.77
CA ASN A 185 -4.18 -23.92 -11.03
C ASN A 185 -2.74 -23.63 -10.57
N PHE A 186 -2.54 -22.60 -9.74
CA PHE A 186 -1.21 -22.25 -9.27
C PHE A 186 -0.72 -23.28 -8.25
N ASP A 187 0.25 -24.12 -8.63
CA ASP A 187 0.91 -25.09 -7.75
C ASP A 187 2.41 -24.82 -7.62
N PHE A 188 2.90 -24.75 -6.38
CA PHE A 188 4.32 -24.57 -6.09
C PHE A 188 5.10 -25.89 -5.96
N LYS A 189 4.41 -27.04 -5.82
CA LYS A 189 5.03 -28.37 -5.63
C LYS A 189 5.49 -29.03 -6.94
N GLY A 190 5.41 -28.32 -8.07
CA GLY A 190 5.77 -28.84 -9.40
C GLY A 190 4.68 -29.73 -9.99
N SER A 191 4.80 -30.02 -11.29
CA SER A 191 3.80 -30.77 -12.09
C SER A 191 3.56 -32.21 -11.64
N GLU A 192 4.30 -32.72 -10.64
CA GLU A 192 4.21 -34.10 -10.14
C GLU A 192 3.10 -34.30 -9.10
N SER A 193 2.57 -33.23 -8.51
CA SER A 193 1.44 -33.29 -7.57
C SER A 193 0.10 -32.94 -8.22
N LYS A 194 -0.02 -33.06 -9.56
CA LYS A 194 -1.33 -33.01 -10.22
C LYS A 194 -2.08 -34.30 -9.94
N GLN A 195 -2.83 -34.34 -8.84
CA GLN A 195 -4.03 -35.17 -8.84
C GLN A 195 -4.98 -34.53 -9.84
N VAL A 196 -5.15 -35.19 -10.98
CA VAL A 196 -6.14 -34.85 -12.01
C VAL A 196 -7.51 -35.01 -11.35
N GLY A 197 -8.06 -33.90 -10.82
CA GLY A 197 -9.30 -33.88 -10.05
C GLY A 197 -9.19 -33.45 -8.58
N GLY A 198 -8.04 -32.94 -8.12
CA GLY A 198 -7.92 -32.39 -6.75
C GLY A 198 -8.53 -30.99 -6.65
N ASP A 199 -9.56 -30.83 -5.81
CA ASP A 199 -10.13 -29.51 -5.52
C ASP A 199 -9.09 -28.59 -4.86
N SER A 200 -8.87 -27.42 -5.46
CA SER A 200 -8.05 -26.36 -4.87
C SER A 200 -8.93 -25.42 -4.05
N TRP A 201 -8.51 -25.17 -2.82
CA TRP A 201 -9.24 -24.34 -1.87
C TRP A 201 -8.53 -23.00 -1.68
N TRP A 202 -9.28 -21.92 -1.80
CA TRP A 202 -8.75 -20.56 -1.70
C TRP A 202 -9.54 -19.75 -0.69
N THR A 203 -8.91 -18.72 -0.15
CA THR A 203 -9.56 -17.80 0.78
C THR A 203 -9.19 -16.38 0.39
N LEU A 204 -10.21 -15.53 0.29
CA LEU A 204 -10.09 -14.12 -0.06
C LEU A 204 -10.51 -13.28 1.14
N VAL A 205 -9.66 -12.32 1.50
CA VAL A 205 -9.93 -11.37 2.59
C VAL A 205 -9.71 -9.96 2.05
N LEU A 206 -10.67 -9.07 2.31
CA LEU A 206 -10.56 -7.63 2.14
C LEU A 206 -10.47 -6.99 3.52
N THR A 207 -9.35 -6.36 3.80
CA THR A 207 -9.09 -5.67 5.07
C THR A 207 -8.78 -4.19 4.86
N ASN A 208 -9.10 -3.38 5.86
CA ASN A 208 -8.78 -1.96 5.94
C ASN A 208 -7.98 -1.67 7.24
N PRO A 209 -6.64 -1.60 7.17
CA PRO A 209 -5.79 -1.29 8.31
C PRO A 209 -5.90 0.16 8.81
N ASP A 210 -6.50 1.07 8.04
CA ASP A 210 -6.65 2.49 8.41
C ASP A 210 -8.06 2.82 8.93
N GLY A 211 -8.97 1.85 8.91
CA GLY A 211 -10.39 2.10 9.12
C GLY A 211 -10.81 2.29 10.57
N HIS A 212 -10.03 1.81 11.53
CA HIS A 212 -10.47 1.67 12.91
C HIS A 212 -10.36 2.99 13.70
N PHE A 213 -11.46 3.43 14.32
CA PHE A 213 -11.57 4.77 14.91
C PHE A 213 -11.01 4.88 16.33
N THR A 214 -11.01 3.79 17.08
CA THR A 214 -10.72 3.79 18.53
C THR A 214 -9.32 3.30 18.87
N GLU A 215 -8.84 2.30 18.13
CA GLU A 215 -7.57 1.61 18.34
C GLU A 215 -6.71 1.64 17.08
N SER A 216 -5.46 2.09 17.20
CA SER A 216 -4.55 2.19 16.05
C SER A 216 -4.11 0.84 15.47
N ASP A 217 -4.21 -0.21 16.27
CA ASP A 217 -3.61 -1.51 15.96
C ASP A 217 -4.64 -2.53 15.45
N LYS A 218 -5.89 -2.11 15.29
CA LYS A 218 -7.00 -2.95 14.80
C LYS A 218 -7.37 -2.58 13.36
N GLU A 219 -7.83 -3.58 12.63
CA GLU A 219 -8.28 -3.44 11.26
C GLU A 219 -9.76 -3.84 11.12
N TYR A 220 -10.43 -3.28 10.11
CA TYR A 220 -11.77 -3.72 9.74
C TYR A 220 -11.72 -4.73 8.60
N CYS A 221 -12.32 -5.90 8.81
CA CYS A 221 -12.57 -6.87 7.75
C CYS A 221 -13.83 -6.47 7.00
N HIS A 222 -13.67 -6.07 5.74
CA HIS A 222 -14.79 -5.68 4.87
C HIS A 222 -15.38 -6.85 4.11
N TRP A 223 -14.61 -7.90 3.85
CA TRP A 223 -15.10 -9.06 3.11
C TRP A 223 -14.22 -10.26 3.39
N PHE A 224 -14.82 -11.41 3.67
CA PHE A 224 -14.09 -12.64 3.90
C PHE A 224 -14.87 -13.80 3.29
N VAL A 225 -14.29 -14.37 2.23
CA VAL A 225 -14.79 -15.59 1.59
C VAL A 225 -13.76 -16.69 1.73
N ALA A 226 -14.13 -17.75 2.43
CA ALA A 226 -13.29 -18.92 2.66
C ALA A 226 -13.67 -20.08 1.73
N ASN A 227 -12.83 -21.12 1.68
CA ASN A 227 -13.15 -22.39 1.03
C ASN A 227 -13.64 -22.24 -0.43
N ILE A 228 -13.07 -21.29 -1.17
CA ILE A 228 -13.40 -21.04 -2.58
C ILE A 228 -12.90 -22.22 -3.43
N PRO A 229 -13.81 -22.99 -4.07
CA PRO A 229 -13.41 -24.14 -4.86
C PRO A 229 -12.94 -23.71 -6.25
N ASN A 230 -11.73 -24.11 -6.64
CA ASN A 230 -11.21 -23.98 -8.01
C ASN A 230 -11.29 -22.53 -8.59
N GLY A 231 -11.23 -21.53 -7.72
CA GLY A 231 -11.27 -20.11 -8.09
C GLY A 231 -12.65 -19.51 -8.31
N ASP A 232 -13.73 -20.27 -8.10
CA ASP A 232 -15.10 -19.77 -8.23
C ASP A 232 -15.57 -19.12 -6.92
N VAL A 233 -15.31 -17.81 -6.80
CA VAL A 233 -15.59 -17.03 -5.58
C VAL A 233 -17.06 -17.10 -5.16
N ALA A 234 -17.98 -17.22 -6.11
CA ALA A 234 -19.42 -17.31 -5.83
C ALA A 234 -19.81 -18.60 -5.09
N LYS A 235 -19.02 -19.68 -5.23
CA LYS A 235 -19.22 -20.95 -4.52
C LYS A 235 -18.48 -21.03 -3.18
N GLY A 236 -17.70 -19.99 -2.83
CA GLY A 236 -17.02 -19.92 -1.56
C GLY A 236 -17.99 -19.72 -0.40
N GLU A 237 -17.53 -20.07 0.79
CA GLU A 237 -18.23 -19.86 2.04
C GLU A 237 -18.03 -18.42 2.50
N ARG A 238 -19.11 -17.64 2.61
CA ARG A 238 -19.06 -16.24 3.06
C ARG A 238 -19.02 -16.21 4.58
N ILE A 239 -17.83 -15.91 5.12
CA ILE A 239 -17.60 -15.80 6.57
C ILE A 239 -17.97 -14.39 7.03
N VAL A 240 -17.50 -13.38 6.30
CA VAL A 240 -17.89 -11.98 6.52
C VAL A 240 -18.49 -11.45 5.22
N PRO A 241 -19.77 -11.03 5.23
CA PRO A 241 -20.39 -10.46 4.05
C PRO A 241 -19.68 -9.18 3.61
N TYR A 242 -19.77 -8.86 2.32
CA TYR A 242 -19.18 -7.63 1.79
C TYR A 242 -19.80 -6.39 2.46
N LEU A 243 -18.94 -5.58 3.07
CA LEU A 243 -19.23 -4.29 3.66
C LEU A 243 -18.61 -3.20 2.78
N GLN A 244 -19.45 -2.33 2.23
CA GLN A 244 -18.98 -1.21 1.42
C GLN A 244 -17.99 -0.32 2.22
N PRO A 245 -16.96 0.25 1.57
CA PRO A 245 -16.09 1.23 2.20
C PRO A 245 -16.88 2.48 2.62
N ILE A 246 -16.82 2.85 3.91
CA ILE A 246 -17.42 4.08 4.44
C ILE A 246 -16.33 4.91 5.13
N PRO A 247 -15.38 5.51 4.38
CA PRO A 247 -14.36 6.36 4.98
C PRO A 247 -15.02 7.65 5.51
N PRO A 248 -14.82 8.01 6.80
CA PRO A 248 -15.40 9.25 7.31
C PRO A 248 -14.77 10.48 6.67
N LYS A 249 -15.51 11.58 6.70
CA LYS A 249 -15.03 12.84 6.16
C LYS A 249 -13.88 13.37 7.01
N GLY A 250 -12.73 13.59 6.38
CA GLY A 250 -11.56 14.22 7.01
C GLY A 250 -10.49 13.26 7.53
N THR A 251 -10.68 11.95 7.40
CA THR A 251 -9.68 10.93 7.78
C THR A 251 -8.62 10.68 6.71
N GLY A 252 -8.83 11.20 5.49
CA GLY A 252 -7.89 11.07 4.38
C GLY A 252 -8.17 9.83 3.52
N PHE A 253 -7.11 9.27 2.93
CA PHE A 253 -7.21 8.07 2.09
C PHE A 253 -6.99 6.81 2.94
N HIS A 254 -7.90 5.86 2.83
CA HIS A 254 -7.82 4.57 3.52
C HIS A 254 -7.36 3.49 2.55
N ARG A 255 -6.40 2.68 2.97
CA ARG A 255 -5.90 1.54 2.19
C ARG A 255 -6.86 0.38 2.35
N HIS A 256 -7.35 -0.16 1.24
CA HIS A 256 -8.09 -1.42 1.22
C HIS A 256 -7.21 -2.47 0.56
N VAL A 257 -6.98 -3.58 1.25
CA VAL A 257 -6.04 -4.61 0.83
C VAL A 257 -6.80 -5.91 0.60
N PHE A 258 -6.76 -6.40 -0.64
CA PHE A 258 -7.18 -7.75 -0.98
C PHE A 258 -6.03 -8.71 -0.76
N VAL A 259 -6.24 -9.72 0.09
CA VAL A 259 -5.29 -10.79 0.37
C VAL A 259 -5.90 -12.12 -0.08
N LEU A 260 -5.18 -12.83 -0.94
CA LEU A 260 -5.55 -14.15 -1.43
C LEU A 260 -4.64 -15.20 -0.79
N TYR A 261 -5.24 -16.14 -0.07
CA TYR A 261 -4.59 -17.29 0.52
C TYR A 261 -4.95 -18.55 -0.27
N LYS A 262 -3.99 -19.46 -0.40
CA LYS A 262 -4.25 -20.82 -0.88
C LYS A 262 -4.24 -21.76 0.32
N GLN A 263 -5.30 -22.53 0.47
CA GLN A 263 -5.47 -23.50 1.55
C GLN A 263 -4.98 -24.88 1.08
N GLU A 264 -4.36 -25.64 1.97
CA GLU A 264 -3.97 -27.02 1.66
C GLU A 264 -5.16 -27.99 1.73
N LYS A 265 -6.16 -27.66 2.55
CA LYS A 265 -7.38 -28.45 2.79
C LYS A 265 -8.54 -27.48 3.06
N LYS A 266 -9.77 -27.98 2.96
CA LYS A 266 -10.94 -27.27 3.45
C LYS A 266 -10.78 -27.03 4.96
N LEU A 267 -11.04 -25.80 5.40
CA LEU A 267 -10.93 -25.37 6.79
C LEU A 267 -12.32 -24.99 7.32
N ASP A 268 -12.58 -25.25 8.60
CA ASP A 268 -13.83 -24.85 9.24
C ASP A 268 -13.65 -23.49 9.91
N PHE A 269 -14.45 -22.50 9.48
CA PHE A 269 -14.39 -21.11 9.97
C PHE A 269 -15.65 -20.70 10.76
N GLY A 270 -16.40 -21.67 11.29
CA GLY A 270 -17.70 -21.41 11.93
C GLY A 270 -17.65 -20.40 13.09
N GLU A 271 -16.53 -20.31 13.82
CA GLU A 271 -16.36 -19.34 14.92
C GLU A 271 -16.26 -17.88 14.46
N TYR A 272 -15.86 -17.64 13.20
CA TYR A 272 -15.63 -16.32 12.65
C TYR A 272 -16.78 -15.84 11.75
N ALA A 273 -17.78 -16.70 11.53
CA ALA A 273 -18.91 -16.38 10.68
C ALA A 273 -19.77 -15.30 11.33
N VAL A 274 -19.86 -14.15 10.68
CA VAL A 274 -20.73 -13.05 11.12
C VAL A 274 -22.11 -13.29 10.55
N GLY A 275 -23.11 -13.38 11.43
CA GLY A 275 -24.50 -13.60 11.04
C GLY A 275 -25.03 -12.42 10.23
N GLU A 276 -25.95 -12.68 9.29
CA GLU A 276 -26.56 -11.62 8.48
C GLU A 276 -27.38 -10.61 9.32
N GLN A 277 -27.72 -10.98 10.56
CA GLN A 277 -28.43 -10.18 11.55
C GLN A 277 -27.55 -9.14 12.26
N ASP A 278 -26.23 -9.34 12.31
CA ASP A 278 -25.28 -8.41 12.94
C ASP A 278 -24.91 -7.23 12.03
N ARG A 279 -25.45 -7.19 10.80
CA ARG A 279 -25.24 -6.10 9.83
C ARG A 279 -25.80 -4.75 10.30
N THR A 280 -26.73 -4.73 11.25
CA THR A 280 -27.45 -3.52 11.66
C THR A 280 -26.83 -2.76 12.83
N ASP A 281 -25.80 -3.29 13.46
CA ASP A 281 -25.28 -2.76 14.74
C ASP A 281 -23.99 -1.93 14.57
N LEU A 282 -23.74 -1.39 13.36
CA LEU A 282 -22.65 -0.46 13.05
C LEU A 282 -23.14 0.97 12.85
#